data_AF-A0A7C5TXE7-F1
#
_entry.id   AF-A0A7C5TXE7-F1
#
_cell.length_a   1.000
_cell.length_b   1.000
_cell.length_c   1.000
_cell.angle_alpha   90.00
_cell.angle_beta   90.00
_cell.angle_gamma   90.00
#
_symmetry.space_group_name_H-M   'P 1'
#
loop_
_entity.id
_entity.type
_entity.pdbx_description
1 polymer ?
#
loop_
_entity_poly.entity_id
_entity_poly.type
_entity_poly.pdbx_seq_one_letter_code
_entity_poly.pdbx_strand_id
1 'polypeptide(L)'
;MIFCGLDLAVKKEDVLVKIIDVNLYHKIIKIFECKDLMKLVNEIMDCDVLAVDSPFSLSIGYRSVDKEMIKEGFRVFPPNFIKDLVKKNLNLLDLLKEKGFKGSIVETHPRSSEKASKIDREMIMRVINHPLSRDEADAFLCALTAIAFKKRISKIFKAEDGEIHILSDQAFSLLNQFVNKKIIIERFRC
;
A
#
# COMPACT_ATOMS: atom_id res chain seq x y z
N MET A 1 16.68 2.08 0.74
CA MET A 1 15.35 2.70 0.84
C MET A 1 14.35 1.64 1.28
N ILE A 2 13.34 2.02 2.05
CA ILE A 2 12.31 1.14 2.60
C ILE A 2 10.95 1.63 2.12
N PHE A 3 10.28 0.83 1.30
CA PHE A 3 8.95 1.11 0.78
C PHE A 3 7.94 0.17 1.41
N CYS A 4 6.85 0.73 1.93
CA CYS A 4 5.89 -0.02 2.73
C CYS A 4 4.51 0.06 2.09
N GLY A 5 3.84 -1.08 2.01
CA GLY A 5 2.46 -1.20 1.61
C GLY A 5 1.64 -1.85 2.72
N LEU A 6 0.52 -1.22 3.07
CA LEU A 6 -0.30 -1.65 4.18
C LEU A 6 -1.73 -1.93 3.70
N ASP A 7 -2.16 -3.18 3.86
CA ASP A 7 -3.56 -3.60 3.78
C ASP A 7 -4.13 -3.64 5.20
N LEU A 8 -5.01 -2.69 5.53
CA LEU A 8 -5.64 -2.60 6.85
C LEU A 8 -6.91 -3.46 6.89
N ALA A 9 -7.13 -4.12 8.02
CA ALA A 9 -8.33 -4.93 8.23
C ALA A 9 -8.99 -4.64 9.59
N VAL A 10 -10.32 -4.79 9.65
CA VAL A 10 -11.09 -4.63 10.90
C VAL A 10 -11.26 -5.97 11.64
N LYS A 11 -11.51 -7.05 10.90
CA LYS A 11 -11.82 -8.38 11.45
C LYS A 11 -10.67 -9.38 11.36
N LYS A 12 -9.62 -9.03 10.64
CA LYS A 12 -8.43 -9.85 10.41
C LYS A 12 -7.19 -9.08 10.86
N GLU A 13 -6.07 -9.77 10.82
CA GLU A 13 -4.72 -9.22 10.86
C GLU A 13 -4.55 -8.15 9.76
N ASP A 14 -3.92 -7.04 10.11
CA ASP A 14 -3.37 -6.09 9.13
C ASP A 14 -2.17 -6.73 8.44
N VAL A 15 -1.96 -6.44 7.16
CA VAL A 15 -0.82 -6.97 6.42
C VAL A 15 0.08 -5.83 5.95
N LEU A 16 1.31 -5.80 6.45
CA LEU A 16 2.35 -4.88 6.02
C LEU A 16 3.39 -5.62 5.19
N VAL A 17 3.65 -5.12 3.99
CA VAL A 17 4.78 -5.53 3.16
C VAL A 17 5.81 -4.41 3.14
N LYS A 18 7.04 -4.69 3.61
CA LYS A 18 8.20 -3.81 3.45
C LYS A 18 9.11 -4.34 2.36
N ILE A 19 9.45 -3.49 1.40
CA ILE A 19 10.43 -3.76 0.34
C ILE A 19 11.66 -2.90 0.62
N ILE A 20 12.76 -3.57 0.96
CA ILE A 20 14.02 -2.96 1.36
C ILE A 20 15.04 -3.10 0.23
N ASP A 21 15.43 -1.97 -0.33
CA ASP A 21 16.53 -1.88 -1.30
C ASP A 21 17.87 -1.91 -0.57
N VAL A 22 18.55 -3.06 -0.63
CA VAL A 22 19.89 -3.25 -0.05
C VAL A 22 20.94 -2.74 -1.02
N ASN A 23 20.87 -3.18 -2.28
CA ASN A 23 21.73 -2.72 -3.38
C ASN A 23 21.06 -3.03 -4.73
N LEU A 24 21.77 -2.78 -5.84
CA LEU A 24 21.25 -3.01 -7.19
C LEU A 24 20.87 -4.47 -7.47
N TYR A 25 21.36 -5.45 -6.71
CA TYR A 25 21.17 -6.89 -6.97
C TYR A 25 20.36 -7.61 -5.88
N HIS A 26 20.15 -6.97 -4.73
CA HIS A 26 19.58 -7.59 -3.54
C HIS A 26 18.43 -6.78 -2.98
N LYS A 27 17.31 -7.46 -2.72
CA LYS A 27 16.15 -6.90 -2.03
C LYS A 27 15.75 -7.83 -0.89
N ILE A 28 15.26 -7.23 0.20
CA ILE A 28 14.60 -7.96 1.28
C ILE A 28 13.12 -7.56 1.26
N ILE A 29 12.24 -8.55 1.30
CA ILE A 29 10.81 -8.34 1.47
C ILE A 29 10.44 -8.89 2.85
N LYS A 30 9.97 -8.02 3.73
CA LYS A 30 9.43 -8.44 5.04
C LYS A 30 7.92 -8.33 5.00
N ILE A 31 7.25 -9.40 5.39
CA ILE A 31 5.79 -9.48 5.43
C ILE A 31 5.37 -9.66 6.89
N PHE A 32 4.52 -8.77 7.39
CA PHE A 32 4.00 -8.81 8.74
C PHE A 32 2.49 -9.00 8.68
N GLU A 33 1.99 -10.05 9.32
CA GLU A 33 0.57 -10.18 9.67
C GLU A 33 0.43 -9.71 11.12
N CYS A 34 -0.28 -8.61 11.37
CA CYS A 34 -0.30 -7.94 12.67
C CYS A 34 -1.72 -7.73 13.23
N LYS A 35 -1.98 -8.13 14.48
CA LYS A 35 -3.20 -7.72 15.21
C LYS A 35 -2.98 -6.48 16.08
N ASP A 36 -1.75 -6.30 16.53
CA ASP A 36 -1.37 -5.23 17.43
C ASP A 36 -0.97 -3.97 16.64
N LEU A 37 -1.83 -2.94 16.69
CA LEU A 37 -1.61 -1.68 16.00
C LEU A 37 -0.31 -0.98 16.45
N MET A 38 0.09 -1.10 17.73
CA MET A 38 1.31 -0.47 18.22
C MET A 38 2.56 -1.17 17.73
N LYS A 39 2.54 -2.51 17.61
CA LYS A 39 3.63 -3.26 16.96
C LYS A 39 3.72 -2.91 15.48
N LEU A 40 2.57 -2.83 14.80
CA LEU A 40 2.52 -2.39 13.40
C LEU A 40 3.13 -0.98 13.22
N VAL A 41 2.76 -0.03 14.08
CA VAL A 41 3.34 1.33 14.09
C VAL A 41 4.85 1.28 14.24
N ASN A 42 5.39 0.50 15.18
CA ASN A 42 6.83 0.38 15.38
C ASN A 42 7.54 -0.15 14.13
N GLU A 43 6.92 -1.11 13.44
CA GLU A 43 7.44 -1.60 12.17
C GLU A 43 7.37 -0.53 11.07
N ILE A 44 6.38 0.36 11.07
CA ILE A 44 6.30 1.38 10.02
C ILE A 44 7.35 2.51 10.19
N MET A 45 7.90 2.71 11.40
CA MET A 45 8.70 3.90 11.72
C MET A 45 9.94 4.12 10.84
N ASP A 46 10.52 3.06 10.27
CA ASP A 46 11.69 3.13 9.40
C ASP A 46 11.37 3.26 7.90
N CYS A 47 10.09 3.28 7.52
CA CYS A 47 9.66 3.41 6.13
C CYS A 47 9.96 4.81 5.56
N ASP A 48 10.53 4.87 4.35
CA ASP A 48 10.70 6.12 3.60
C ASP A 48 9.39 6.59 2.97
N VAL A 49 8.59 5.63 2.48
CA VAL A 49 7.26 5.85 1.91
C VAL A 49 6.33 4.73 2.35
N LEU A 50 5.17 5.08 2.88
CA LEU A 50 4.09 4.19 3.25
C LEU A 50 2.87 4.46 2.35
N ALA A 51 2.38 3.44 1.65
CA ALA A 51 1.09 3.47 0.97
C ALA A 51 0.07 2.63 1.74
N VAL A 52 -1.08 3.22 2.07
CA VAL A 52 -2.10 2.58 2.91
C VAL A 52 -3.41 2.38 2.14
N ASP A 53 -3.92 1.16 2.13
CA ASP A 53 -5.24 0.81 1.59
C ASP A 53 -6.36 1.18 2.59
N SER A 54 -6.61 2.49 2.72
CA SER A 54 -7.77 3.01 3.44
C SER A 54 -7.94 4.51 3.19
N PRO A 55 -9.18 5.01 3.09
CA PRO A 55 -9.43 6.45 3.07
C PRO A 55 -8.77 7.21 4.23
N PHE A 56 -8.26 8.42 3.95
CA PHE A 56 -7.63 9.33 4.93
C PHE A 56 -8.62 10.31 5.54
N SER A 57 -9.92 10.17 5.25
CA SER A 57 -10.96 11.00 5.82
C SER A 57 -12.31 10.27 5.81
N LEU A 58 -13.14 10.58 6.81
CA LEU A 58 -14.55 10.19 6.82
C LEU A 58 -15.37 11.21 6.03
N SER A 59 -16.37 10.72 5.31
CA SER A 59 -17.37 11.54 4.62
C SER A 59 -18.72 10.83 4.60
N ILE A 60 -19.81 11.58 4.41
CA ILE A 60 -21.12 10.98 4.12
C ILE A 60 -21.21 10.76 2.61
N GLY A 61 -21.18 9.50 2.18
CA GLY A 61 -21.12 9.16 0.75
C GLY A 61 -19.71 9.28 0.18
N TYR A 62 -19.58 9.47 -1.13
CA TYR A 62 -18.30 9.56 -1.80
C TYR A 62 -17.64 10.94 -1.61
N ARG A 63 -16.34 10.95 -1.30
CA ARG A 63 -15.48 12.13 -1.40
C ARG A 63 -15.40 12.62 -2.85
N SER A 64 -15.02 13.87 -3.05
CA SER A 64 -14.71 14.41 -4.36
C SER A 64 -13.60 13.60 -5.04
N VAL A 65 -12.56 13.18 -4.31
CA VAL A 65 -11.50 12.31 -4.86
C VAL A 65 -12.01 10.91 -5.26
N ASP A 66 -12.95 10.34 -4.51
CA ASP A 66 -13.56 9.04 -4.84
C ASP A 66 -14.37 9.14 -6.14
N LYS A 67 -15.08 10.27 -6.35
CA LYS A 67 -15.84 10.53 -7.57
C LYS A 67 -14.92 10.64 -8.79
N GLU A 68 -13.73 11.23 -8.67
CA GLU A 68 -12.73 11.24 -9.73
C GLU A 68 -12.28 9.82 -10.12
N MET A 69 -12.07 8.94 -9.13
CA MET A 69 -11.79 7.53 -9.40
C MET A 69 -12.96 6.84 -10.13
N ILE A 70 -14.21 7.10 -9.72
CA ILE A 70 -15.39 6.49 -10.34
C ILE A 70 -15.59 6.96 -11.78
N LYS A 71 -15.36 8.25 -12.08
CA LYS A 71 -15.40 8.80 -13.45
C LYS A 71 -14.44 8.08 -14.38
N GLU A 72 -13.26 7.71 -13.87
CA GLU A 72 -12.23 6.95 -14.59
C GLU A 72 -12.49 5.42 -14.60
N GLY A 73 -13.68 4.99 -14.16
CA GLY A 73 -14.13 3.61 -14.24
C GLY A 73 -13.61 2.70 -13.12
N PHE A 74 -13.07 3.26 -12.03
CA PHE A 74 -12.70 2.48 -10.84
C PHE A 74 -13.89 2.32 -9.90
N ARG A 75 -13.93 1.19 -9.19
CA ARG A 75 -14.98 0.91 -8.20
C ARG A 75 -14.38 1.02 -6.81
N VAL A 76 -14.81 2.03 -6.07
CA VAL A 76 -14.42 2.28 -4.67
C VAL A 76 -15.67 2.32 -3.79
N PHE A 77 -15.50 2.08 -2.50
CA PHE A 77 -16.57 2.24 -1.51
C PHE A 77 -16.52 3.65 -0.91
N PRO A 78 -17.69 4.26 -0.61
CA PRO A 78 -17.70 5.53 0.09
C PRO A 78 -17.20 5.34 1.53
N PRO A 79 -16.42 6.27 2.11
CA PRO A 79 -15.81 6.10 3.45
C PRO A 79 -16.80 5.74 4.57
N ASN A 80 -18.05 6.23 4.52
CA ASN A 80 -19.08 5.88 5.50
C ASN A 80 -19.53 4.40 5.45
N PHE A 81 -19.19 3.63 4.42
CA PHE A 81 -19.54 2.20 4.36
C PHE A 81 -18.47 1.33 5.03
N ILE A 82 -17.26 1.87 5.17
CA ILE A 82 -16.09 1.22 5.77
C ILE A 82 -15.59 2.01 6.99
N LYS A 83 -16.51 2.62 7.76
CA LYS A 83 -16.19 3.57 8.85
C LYS A 83 -15.17 3.04 9.85
N ASP A 84 -15.29 1.78 10.25
CA ASP A 84 -14.40 1.21 11.27
C ASP A 84 -12.97 1.07 10.74
N LEU A 85 -12.82 0.74 9.45
CA LEU A 85 -11.53 0.73 8.77
C LEU A 85 -10.94 2.13 8.70
N VAL A 86 -11.74 3.13 8.28
CA VAL A 86 -11.29 4.53 8.19
C VAL A 86 -10.88 5.07 9.55
N LYS A 87 -11.67 4.80 10.61
CA LYS A 87 -11.32 5.20 11.99
C LYS A 87 -10.02 4.54 12.46
N LYS A 88 -9.83 3.25 12.16
CA LYS A 88 -8.58 2.54 12.45
C LYS A 88 -7.39 3.18 11.74
N ASN A 89 -7.55 3.53 10.46
CA ASN A 89 -6.52 4.23 9.70
C ASN A 89 -6.21 5.62 10.27
N LEU A 90 -7.22 6.42 10.62
CA LEU A 90 -6.99 7.73 11.25
C LEU A 90 -6.20 7.60 12.56
N ASN A 91 -6.55 6.61 13.40
CA ASN A 91 -5.79 6.30 14.61
C ASN A 91 -4.34 5.88 14.31
N LEU A 92 -4.11 5.05 13.28
CA LEU A 92 -2.76 4.71 12.82
C LEU A 92 -1.96 5.96 12.42
N LEU A 93 -2.55 6.84 11.63
CA LEU A 93 -1.90 8.07 11.15
C LEU A 93 -1.55 9.01 12.31
N ASP A 94 -2.46 9.15 13.29
CA ASP A 94 -2.22 9.93 14.50
C ASP A 94 -1.06 9.35 15.31
N LEU A 95 -1.04 8.03 15.55
CA LEU A 95 0.05 7.34 16.26
C LEU A 95 1.41 7.50 15.55
N LEU A 96 1.45 7.39 14.23
CA LEU A 96 2.66 7.61 13.44
C LEU A 96 3.16 9.05 13.59
N LYS A 97 2.25 10.02 13.56
CA LYS A 97 2.56 11.44 13.75
C LYS A 97 3.08 11.71 15.17
N GLU A 98 2.43 11.18 16.19
CA GLU A 98 2.84 11.31 17.59
C GLU A 98 4.23 10.72 17.85
N LYS A 99 4.55 9.59 17.22
CA LYS A 99 5.89 8.98 17.27
C LYS A 99 6.94 9.67 16.40
N GLY A 100 6.55 10.70 15.65
CA GLY A 100 7.47 11.50 14.85
C GLY A 100 7.93 10.82 13.57
N PHE A 101 7.07 10.01 12.92
CA PHE A 101 7.34 9.41 11.61
C PHE A 101 7.84 10.46 10.61
N LYS A 102 8.89 10.12 9.86
CA LYS A 102 9.60 11.05 8.95
C LYS A 102 9.39 10.76 7.46
N GLY A 103 8.83 9.61 7.13
CA GLY A 103 8.56 9.22 5.74
C GLY A 103 7.35 9.95 5.14
N SER A 104 7.08 9.68 3.87
CA SER A 104 5.85 10.11 3.20
C SER A 104 4.75 9.07 3.39
N ILE A 105 3.51 9.51 3.61
CA ILE A 105 2.34 8.62 3.67
C ILE A 105 1.39 8.98 2.53
N VAL A 106 0.93 7.97 1.78
CA VAL A 106 0.00 8.14 0.67
C VAL A 106 -1.19 7.19 0.77
N GLU A 107 -2.36 7.67 0.38
CA GLU A 107 -3.56 6.85 0.24
C GLU A 107 -3.49 6.06 -1.07
N THR A 108 -3.87 4.78 -1.05
CA THR A 108 -3.93 3.92 -2.24
C THR A 108 -5.18 3.03 -2.25
N HIS A 109 -5.38 2.31 -3.35
CA HIS A 109 -6.40 1.28 -3.49
C HIS A 109 -5.87 0.14 -4.40
N PRO A 110 -5.45 -1.01 -3.85
CA PRO A 110 -4.70 -2.06 -4.56
C PRO A 110 -5.52 -2.67 -5.69
N ARG A 111 -6.83 -2.81 -5.53
CA ARG A 111 -7.70 -3.32 -6.61
C ARG A 111 -7.75 -2.37 -7.81
N SER A 112 -7.70 -1.06 -7.59
CA SER A 112 -7.58 -0.09 -8.68
C SER A 112 -6.19 -0.13 -9.31
N SER A 113 -5.14 -0.27 -8.50
CA SER A 113 -3.76 -0.45 -8.96
C SER A 113 -3.61 -1.69 -9.85
N GLU A 114 -4.15 -2.84 -9.45
CA GLU A 114 -4.17 -4.08 -10.25
C GLU A 114 -4.85 -3.83 -11.60
N LYS A 115 -6.06 -3.24 -11.59
CA LYS A 115 -6.82 -2.93 -12.80
C LYS A 115 -6.07 -1.99 -13.74
N ALA A 116 -5.47 -0.92 -13.22
CA ALA A 116 -4.82 0.11 -14.01
C ALA A 116 -3.46 -0.34 -14.58
N SER A 117 -2.67 -1.06 -13.79
CA SER A 117 -1.33 -1.50 -14.18
C SER A 117 -1.29 -2.84 -14.91
N LYS A 118 -2.37 -3.64 -14.79
CA LYS A 118 -2.42 -5.05 -15.24
C LYS A 118 -1.39 -5.95 -14.54
N ILE A 119 -0.88 -5.51 -13.39
CA ILE A 119 -0.07 -6.33 -12.50
C ILE A 119 -1.03 -7.06 -11.58
N ASP A 120 -1.30 -8.32 -11.91
CA ASP A 120 -2.09 -9.20 -11.06
C ASP A 120 -1.22 -9.90 -10.00
N ARG A 121 -1.90 -10.54 -9.06
CA ARG A 121 -1.27 -11.25 -7.93
C ARG A 121 -0.39 -12.41 -8.40
N GLU A 122 -0.79 -13.12 -9.46
CA GLU A 122 0.00 -14.23 -10.00
C GLU A 122 1.32 -13.74 -10.57
N MET A 123 1.30 -12.60 -11.26
CA MET A 123 2.48 -11.98 -11.80
C MET A 123 3.46 -11.58 -10.69
N ILE A 124 2.96 -11.00 -9.59
CA ILE A 124 3.77 -10.71 -8.40
C ILE A 124 4.42 -11.99 -7.89
N MET A 125 3.63 -13.03 -7.62
CA MET A 125 4.12 -14.32 -7.08
C MET A 125 5.17 -14.98 -7.99
N ARG A 126 4.99 -14.91 -9.32
CA ARG A 126 5.95 -15.43 -10.31
C ARG A 126 7.25 -14.63 -10.28
N VAL A 127 7.17 -13.30 -10.25
CA VAL A 127 8.34 -12.41 -10.29
C VAL A 127 9.19 -12.53 -9.02
N ILE A 128 8.56 -12.63 -7.85
CA ILE A 128 9.28 -12.83 -6.58
C ILE A 128 9.58 -14.31 -6.29
N ASN A 129 9.08 -15.23 -7.14
CA ASN A 129 9.14 -16.69 -6.98
C ASN A 129 8.72 -17.17 -5.59
N HIS A 130 7.59 -16.67 -5.09
CA HIS A 130 7.11 -16.97 -3.75
C HIS A 130 5.57 -16.86 -3.70
N PRO A 131 4.85 -17.83 -3.07
CA PRO A 131 3.41 -17.74 -2.88
C PRO A 131 3.04 -16.59 -1.92
N LEU A 132 1.94 -15.90 -2.22
CA LEU A 132 1.35 -14.86 -1.36
C LEU A 132 -0.12 -15.15 -1.09
N SER A 133 -0.59 -14.83 0.11
CA SER A 133 -2.02 -14.74 0.39
C SER A 133 -2.65 -13.56 -0.39
N ARG A 134 -3.98 -13.50 -0.42
CA ARG A 134 -4.69 -12.37 -1.04
C ARG A 134 -4.32 -11.04 -0.39
N ASP A 135 -4.36 -11.00 0.94
CA ASP A 135 -4.13 -9.80 1.73
C ASP A 135 -2.62 -9.41 1.65
N GLU A 136 -1.70 -10.40 1.61
CA GLU A 136 -0.27 -10.17 1.32
C GLU A 136 -0.02 -9.57 -0.07
N ALA A 137 -0.74 -10.04 -1.10
CA ALA A 137 -0.58 -9.51 -2.45
C ALA A 137 -1.18 -8.09 -2.60
N ASP A 138 -2.28 -7.80 -1.91
CA ASP A 138 -2.88 -6.46 -1.87
C ASP A 138 -1.94 -5.47 -1.15
N ALA A 139 -1.33 -5.88 -0.03
CA ALA A 139 -0.26 -5.12 0.63
C ALA A 139 0.98 -4.95 -0.26
N PHE A 140 1.35 -5.96 -1.07
CA PHE A 140 2.46 -5.85 -2.02
C PHE A 140 2.17 -4.82 -3.13
N LEU A 141 0.95 -4.79 -3.67
CA LEU A 141 0.51 -3.76 -4.64
C LEU A 141 0.57 -2.36 -4.02
N CYS A 142 0.22 -2.23 -2.74
CA CYS A 142 0.42 -0.98 -2.00
C CYS A 142 1.91 -0.60 -1.93
N ALA A 143 2.81 -1.55 -1.65
CA ALA A 143 4.25 -1.28 -1.59
C ALA A 143 4.82 -0.88 -2.97
N LEU A 144 4.34 -1.50 -4.05
CA LEU A 144 4.65 -1.04 -5.41
C LEU A 144 4.14 0.39 -5.66
N THR A 145 2.98 0.75 -5.10
CA THR A 145 2.43 2.11 -5.20
C THR A 145 3.34 3.11 -4.48
N ALA A 146 3.88 2.77 -3.31
CA ALA A 146 4.87 3.59 -2.60
C ALA A 146 6.14 3.83 -3.46
N ILE A 147 6.61 2.81 -4.17
CA ILE A 147 7.74 2.94 -5.13
C ILE A 147 7.34 3.85 -6.30
N ALA A 148 6.16 3.65 -6.88
CA ALA A 148 5.65 4.44 -8.00
C ALA A 148 5.49 5.93 -7.62
N PHE A 149 4.99 6.21 -6.42
CA PHE A 149 4.91 7.55 -5.85
C PHE A 149 6.29 8.19 -5.75
N LYS A 150 7.26 7.50 -5.15
CA LYS A 150 8.64 8.02 -5.02
C LYS A 150 9.26 8.34 -6.37
N LYS A 151 9.00 7.51 -7.38
CA LYS A 151 9.47 7.68 -8.75
C LYS A 151 8.63 8.65 -9.58
N ARG A 152 7.53 9.18 -9.04
CA ARG A 152 6.59 10.09 -9.71
C ARG A 152 5.94 9.49 -10.97
N ILE A 153 5.65 8.18 -10.94
CA ILE A 153 5.02 7.45 -12.05
C ILE A 153 3.65 6.83 -11.65
N SER A 154 3.19 7.04 -10.42
CA SER A 154 1.83 6.65 -10.01
C SER A 154 0.77 7.44 -10.79
N LYS A 155 -0.38 6.83 -11.09
CA LYS A 155 -1.57 7.60 -11.51
C LYS A 155 -2.15 8.28 -10.27
N ILE A 156 -2.38 9.58 -10.35
CA ILE A 156 -2.81 10.42 -9.22
C ILE A 156 -4.26 10.86 -9.45
N PHE A 157 -5.09 10.65 -8.45
CA PHE A 157 -6.43 11.25 -8.35
C PHE A 157 -6.37 12.31 -7.28
N LYS A 158 -6.76 13.54 -7.61
CA LYS A 158 -6.69 14.65 -6.68
C LYS A 158 -7.97 15.47 -6.75
N ALA A 159 -8.51 15.79 -5.58
CA ALA A 159 -9.61 16.71 -5.42
C ALA A 159 -9.39 17.58 -4.17
N GLU A 160 -10.36 18.42 -3.86
CA GLU A 160 -10.32 19.30 -2.69
C GLU A 160 -10.21 18.56 -1.35
N ASP A 161 -10.66 17.31 -1.28
CA ASP A 161 -10.79 16.53 -0.05
C ASP A 161 -9.90 15.28 0.03
N GLY A 162 -8.97 15.12 -0.91
CA GLY A 162 -8.00 14.02 -0.88
C GLY A 162 -7.12 13.87 -2.11
N GLU A 163 -6.09 13.03 -1.97
CA GLU A 163 -5.18 12.60 -3.03
C GLU A 163 -4.95 11.09 -2.91
N ILE A 164 -5.25 10.35 -3.98
CA ILE A 164 -5.11 8.88 -4.04
C ILE A 164 -4.13 8.52 -5.13
N HIS A 165 -3.13 7.71 -4.78
CA HIS A 165 -2.16 7.17 -5.72
C HIS A 165 -2.49 5.73 -6.05
N ILE A 166 -2.47 5.38 -7.33
CA ILE A 166 -2.53 3.98 -7.78
C ILE A 166 -1.42 3.71 -8.78
N LEU A 167 -1.15 2.43 -9.04
CA LEU A 167 -0.24 2.03 -10.12
C LEU A 167 -0.83 2.44 -11.48
N SER A 168 0.04 2.90 -12.38
CA SER A 168 -0.27 3.15 -13.79
C SER A 168 0.22 1.99 -14.67
N ASP A 169 -0.05 2.04 -15.97
CA ASP A 169 0.54 1.14 -16.96
C ASP A 169 2.09 1.21 -16.97
N GLN A 170 2.67 2.38 -16.70
CA GLN A 170 4.11 2.56 -16.56
C GLN A 170 4.71 1.75 -15.40
N ALA A 171 3.89 1.41 -14.39
CA ALA A 171 4.32 0.64 -13.24
C ALA A 171 4.69 -0.80 -13.59
N PHE A 172 4.33 -1.33 -14.77
CA PHE A 172 4.78 -2.65 -15.21
C PHE A 172 6.31 -2.78 -15.16
N SER A 173 7.02 -1.70 -15.51
CA SER A 173 8.49 -1.63 -15.43
C SER A 173 9.03 -1.80 -14.00
N LEU A 174 8.22 -1.57 -12.97
CA LEU A 174 8.57 -1.81 -11.57
C LEU A 174 8.66 -3.30 -11.23
N LEU A 175 8.22 -4.22 -12.07
CA LEU A 175 8.48 -5.64 -11.83
C LEU A 175 9.91 -6.02 -12.25
N ASN A 176 10.50 -5.33 -13.22
CA ASN A 176 11.86 -5.60 -13.70
C ASN A 176 12.93 -5.41 -12.61
N GLN A 177 12.66 -4.58 -11.61
CA GLN A 177 13.56 -4.41 -10.47
C GLN A 177 13.57 -5.62 -9.52
N PHE A 178 12.68 -6.61 -9.68
CA PHE A 178 12.68 -7.87 -8.94
C PHE A 178 13.21 -9.04 -9.78
N VAL A 179 13.11 -8.97 -11.12
CA VAL A 179 13.63 -9.98 -12.04
C VAL A 179 15.16 -10.09 -11.91
N ASN A 180 15.66 -11.33 -11.86
CA ASN A 180 17.09 -11.66 -11.71
C ASN A 180 17.74 -11.02 -10.48
N LYS A 181 16.97 -10.65 -9.45
CA LYS A 181 17.48 -10.22 -8.16
C LYS A 181 17.51 -11.38 -7.18
N LYS A 182 18.47 -11.34 -6.27
CA LYS A 182 18.40 -12.17 -5.07
C LYS A 182 17.39 -11.51 -4.12
N ILE A 183 16.27 -12.18 -3.94
CA ILE A 183 15.17 -11.75 -3.07
C ILE A 183 15.17 -12.64 -1.83
N ILE A 184 15.24 -12.02 -0.66
CA ILE A 184 15.04 -12.70 0.63
C ILE A 184 13.66 -12.31 1.12
N ILE A 185 12.83 -13.30 1.48
CA ILE A 185 11.48 -13.08 1.99
C ILE A 185 11.41 -13.59 3.42
N GLU A 186 10.97 -12.73 4.32
CA GLU A 186 10.82 -13.01 5.75
C GLU A 186 9.37 -12.77 6.16
N ARG A 187 8.80 -13.67 6.95
CA ARG A 187 7.46 -13.55 7.50
C ARG A 187 7.48 -13.39 9.02
N PHE A 188 6.65 -12.48 9.50
CA PHE A 188 6.50 -12.16 10.90
C PHE A 188 5.03 -12.18 11.27
N ARG A 189 4.74 -12.58 12.51
CA ARG A 189 3.42 -12.46 13.10
C ARG A 189 3.49 -11.60 14.35
N CYS A 190 2.60 -10.62 14.39
CA CYS A 190 2.26 -9.78 15.52
C CYS A 190 0.73 -9.57 15.55
#